data_AF-A0A7S1ZH57-F1
#
_entry.id   AF-A0A7S1ZH57-F1
#
_cell.length_a   1.000
_cell.length_b   1.000
_cell.length_c   1.000
_cell.angle_alpha   90.00
_cell.angle_beta   90.00
_cell.angle_gamma   90.00
#
_symmetry.space_group_name_H-M   'P 1'
#
loop_
_entity.id
_entity.type
_entity.pdbx_description
1 polymer ?
#
loop_
_entity_poly.entity_id
_entity_poly.type
_entity_poly.pdbx_seq_one_letter_code
_entity_poly.pdbx_strand_id
1 'polypeptide(L)'
;HLDTWKEMPHLIGPWNQTGSAPPLKGKETSHRNASGICDNPRFTGPWDEIASRIKEDAKMDGILMNVQLAPHAVVCLFHPLVYSDPENGIFLNNTGGRGHDLLHDPKRTKIARATVPADGVVIAGPLKLVQGRQTSAEEALIARLAINMPGYNIRIDDTDYECFGFAVILLNWAVLKKRSGIDETFRKAGMEYHLTRTDEILNKKTGQYEKKVVTIGKSEKHIVLVENNSVLAELNTTNNIWTMTVGYESGF
;
A
#
# COMPACT_ATOMS: atom_id res chain seq x y z
N HIS A 1 -20.88 3.36 13.59
CA HIS A 1 -19.43 3.17 13.86
C HIS A 1 -18.55 4.21 13.15
N LEU A 2 -18.79 4.56 11.87
CA LEU A 2 -18.01 5.60 11.18
C LEU A 2 -18.13 7.00 11.78
N ASP A 3 -19.21 7.28 12.52
CA ASP A 3 -19.43 8.58 13.19
C ASP A 3 -18.27 9.00 14.10
N THR A 4 -17.57 8.03 14.68
CA THR A 4 -16.42 8.27 15.55
C THR A 4 -15.32 9.07 14.86
N TRP A 5 -15.08 8.86 13.57
CA TRP A 5 -13.95 9.47 12.84
C TRP A 5 -14.38 10.58 11.87
N LYS A 6 -15.66 10.92 11.82
CA LYS A 6 -16.22 11.94 10.91
C LYS A 6 -15.57 13.31 11.06
N GLU A 7 -15.09 13.66 12.24
CA GLU A 7 -14.42 14.95 12.47
C GLU A 7 -12.96 14.96 12.00
N MET A 8 -12.31 13.79 11.85
CA MET A 8 -10.86 13.73 11.59
C MET A 8 -10.43 14.41 10.29
N PRO A 9 -11.09 14.20 9.12
CA PRO A 9 -10.71 14.92 7.91
C PRO A 9 -10.78 16.44 8.05
N HIS A 10 -11.74 16.96 8.84
CA HIS A 10 -11.88 18.39 9.06
C HIS A 10 -10.79 18.94 10.00
N LEU A 11 -10.42 18.18 11.04
CA LEU A 11 -9.31 18.53 11.94
C LEU A 11 -7.95 18.50 11.21
N ILE A 12 -7.78 17.58 10.26
CA ILE A 12 -6.57 17.47 9.45
C ILE A 12 -6.54 18.58 8.39
N GLY A 13 -7.61 18.69 7.61
CA GLY A 13 -7.85 19.70 6.60
C GLY A 13 -6.83 19.76 5.45
N PRO A 14 -7.09 20.62 4.44
CA PRO A 14 -6.21 20.76 3.29
C PRO A 14 -4.82 21.28 3.67
N TRP A 15 -3.84 20.98 2.83
CA TRP A 15 -2.46 21.36 3.10
C TRP A 15 -2.25 22.87 3.15
N ASN A 16 -1.57 23.33 4.20
CA ASN A 16 -1.20 24.73 4.41
C ASN A 16 -2.38 25.72 4.42
N GLN A 17 -3.59 25.25 4.78
CA GLN A 17 -4.75 26.11 4.98
C GLN A 17 -4.96 26.46 6.46
N THR A 18 -5.51 27.65 6.71
CA THR A 18 -5.87 28.08 8.06
C THR A 18 -6.86 27.11 8.69
N GLY A 19 -6.62 26.73 9.96
CA GLY A 19 -7.45 25.77 10.69
C GLY A 19 -7.13 24.30 10.40
N SER A 20 -6.26 24.01 9.44
CA SER A 20 -5.79 22.64 9.15
C SER A 20 -4.57 22.28 9.99
N ALA A 21 -4.31 20.98 10.18
CA ALA A 21 -3.09 20.49 10.80
C ALA A 21 -1.86 20.99 10.01
N PRO A 22 -0.92 21.72 10.63
CA PRO A 22 0.19 22.33 9.91
C PRO A 22 1.22 21.27 9.50
N PRO A 23 2.15 21.59 8.57
CA PRO A 23 3.29 20.73 8.29
C PRO A 23 4.11 20.43 9.54
N LEU A 24 4.60 19.20 9.68
CA LEU A 24 5.47 18.81 10.78
C LEU A 24 6.88 19.37 10.57
N LYS A 25 7.39 20.10 11.56
CA LYS A 25 8.74 20.69 11.52
C LYS A 25 9.81 19.62 11.27
N GLY A 26 10.70 19.84 10.30
CA GLY A 26 11.73 18.91 9.85
C GLY A 26 11.25 17.80 8.90
N LYS A 27 9.94 17.74 8.59
CA LYS A 27 9.32 16.81 7.63
C LYS A 27 8.25 17.52 6.79
N GLU A 28 8.43 18.81 6.52
CA GLU A 28 7.45 19.70 5.91
C GLU A 28 7.05 19.26 4.50
N THR A 29 7.80 18.38 3.85
CA THR A 29 7.47 17.87 2.51
C THR A 29 6.67 16.58 2.52
N SER A 30 6.33 16.02 3.69
CA SER A 30 5.71 14.69 3.76
C SER A 30 4.82 14.44 4.98
N HIS A 31 4.89 15.25 6.03
CA HIS A 31 4.14 14.99 7.26
C HIS A 31 3.39 16.23 7.75
N ARG A 32 2.23 15.99 8.38
CA ARG A 32 1.48 16.95 9.19
C ARG A 32 1.80 16.76 10.66
N ASN A 33 1.76 17.84 11.43
CA ASN A 33 1.68 17.77 12.88
C ASN A 33 0.25 17.42 13.27
N ALA A 34 -0.02 16.12 13.40
CA ALA A 34 -1.34 15.59 13.75
C ALA A 34 -1.42 15.11 15.21
N SER A 35 -0.54 15.59 16.07
CA SER A 35 -0.61 15.35 17.52
C SER A 35 -1.89 15.95 18.10
N GLY A 36 -2.54 15.26 19.02
CA GLY A 36 -3.89 15.56 19.52
C GLY A 36 -5.03 15.11 18.59
N ILE A 37 -4.72 14.72 17.35
CA ILE A 37 -5.68 14.17 16.38
C ILE A 37 -5.43 12.67 16.21
N CYS A 38 -4.27 12.26 15.70
CA CYS A 38 -3.98 10.86 15.35
C CYS A 38 -3.62 9.96 16.53
N ASP A 39 -3.36 10.54 17.69
CA ASP A 39 -3.07 9.86 18.95
C ASP A 39 -4.18 10.05 19.98
N ASN A 40 -5.32 10.63 19.58
CA ASN A 40 -6.46 10.81 20.47
C ASN A 40 -7.15 9.46 20.76
N PRO A 41 -7.25 9.04 22.04
CA PRO A 41 -7.88 7.77 22.43
C PRO A 41 -9.32 7.60 21.94
N ARG A 42 -10.05 8.70 21.75
CA ARG A 42 -11.40 8.71 21.17
C ARG A 42 -11.44 8.05 19.78
N PHE A 43 -10.38 8.19 19.00
CA PHE A 43 -10.28 7.61 17.66
C PHE A 43 -9.51 6.30 17.65
N THR A 44 -8.41 6.20 18.41
CA THR A 44 -7.52 5.04 18.34
C THR A 44 -8.14 3.79 18.97
N GLY A 45 -8.84 3.91 20.10
CA GLY A 45 -9.45 2.76 20.78
C GLY A 45 -10.48 2.01 19.91
N PRO A 46 -11.51 2.71 19.38
CA PRO A 46 -12.47 2.08 18.48
C PRO A 46 -11.84 1.54 17.18
N TRP A 47 -10.76 2.17 16.71
CA TRP A 47 -10.06 1.72 15.51
C TRP A 47 -9.31 0.42 15.77
N ASP A 48 -8.59 0.34 16.89
CA ASP A 48 -7.86 -0.87 17.27
C ASP A 48 -8.81 -2.08 17.39
N GLU A 49 -10.00 -1.91 17.98
CA GLU A 49 -10.99 -2.98 18.09
C GLU A 49 -11.47 -3.47 16.71
N ILE A 50 -11.77 -2.57 15.78
CA ILE A 50 -12.28 -2.94 14.46
C ILE A 50 -11.15 -3.56 13.62
N ALA A 51 -9.98 -2.95 13.63
CA ALA A 51 -8.86 -3.39 12.81
C ALA A 51 -8.22 -4.68 13.35
N SER A 52 -8.31 -4.98 14.66
CA SER A 52 -7.90 -6.27 15.20
C SER A 52 -8.80 -7.39 14.68
N ARG A 53 -10.13 -7.19 14.71
CA ARG A 53 -11.09 -8.15 14.16
C ARG A 53 -10.89 -8.39 12.66
N ILE A 54 -10.66 -7.32 11.88
CA ILE A 54 -10.34 -7.46 10.45
C ILE A 54 -9.11 -8.35 10.24
N LYS A 55 -8.06 -8.17 11.05
CA LYS A 55 -6.85 -8.99 10.95
C LYS A 55 -7.12 -10.45 11.34
N GLU A 56 -7.84 -10.68 12.43
CA GLU A 56 -8.22 -12.01 12.92
C GLU A 56 -9.07 -12.76 11.87
N ASP A 57 -10.09 -12.10 11.32
CA ASP A 57 -11.01 -12.66 10.34
C ASP A 57 -10.31 -12.94 8.99
N ALA A 58 -9.31 -12.15 8.62
CA ALA A 58 -8.57 -12.34 7.37
C ALA A 58 -7.76 -13.64 7.36
N LYS A 59 -7.38 -14.20 8.53
CA LYS A 59 -6.54 -15.40 8.66
C LYS A 59 -5.22 -15.32 7.87
N MET A 60 -4.69 -14.09 7.79
CA MET A 60 -3.50 -13.73 7.03
C MET A 60 -2.30 -13.43 7.94
N ASP A 61 -2.12 -14.17 9.02
CA ASP A 61 -0.97 -14.00 9.92
C ASP A 61 0.36 -14.08 9.16
N GLY A 62 1.30 -13.19 9.52
CA GLY A 62 2.56 -12.97 8.81
C GLY A 62 2.44 -12.25 7.46
N ILE A 63 1.26 -12.26 6.82
CA ILE A 63 0.98 -11.63 5.53
C ILE A 63 0.39 -10.23 5.73
N LEU A 64 -0.76 -10.11 6.39
CA LEU A 64 -1.38 -8.81 6.68
C LEU A 64 -0.68 -8.18 7.88
N MET A 65 0.35 -7.37 7.63
CA MET A 65 1.18 -6.81 8.69
C MET A 65 0.47 -5.69 9.45
N ASN A 66 -0.26 -4.82 8.75
CA ASN A 66 -0.82 -3.62 9.34
C ASN A 66 -2.02 -3.10 8.53
N VAL A 67 -3.01 -2.57 9.24
CA VAL A 67 -4.20 -1.89 8.71
C VAL A 67 -4.15 -0.43 9.17
N GLN A 68 -4.46 0.51 8.29
CA GLN A 68 -4.39 1.95 8.57
C GLN A 68 -5.64 2.67 8.08
N LEU A 69 -5.98 3.74 8.79
CA LEU A 69 -6.92 4.76 8.33
C LEU A 69 -6.15 6.05 8.04
N ALA A 70 -6.38 6.61 6.86
CA ALA A 70 -5.77 7.86 6.42
C ALA A 70 -6.84 8.91 6.07
N PRO A 71 -7.51 9.52 7.08
CA PRO A 71 -8.49 10.59 6.82
C PRO A 71 -7.80 11.77 6.13
N HIS A 72 -8.46 12.35 5.13
CA HIS A 72 -7.90 13.36 4.24
C HIS A 72 -6.51 12.99 3.67
N ALA A 73 -6.33 11.70 3.36
CA ALA A 73 -5.08 11.12 2.86
C ALA A 73 -3.85 11.24 3.79
N VAL A 74 -4.05 11.55 5.07
CA VAL A 74 -2.98 11.61 6.08
C VAL A 74 -3.04 10.36 6.96
N VAL A 75 -2.00 9.53 6.92
CA VAL A 75 -1.95 8.27 7.68
C VAL A 75 -1.97 8.56 9.17
N CYS A 76 -2.99 8.03 9.86
CA CYS A 76 -3.35 8.53 11.18
C CYS A 76 -3.54 7.39 12.19
N LEU A 77 -4.47 6.48 11.91
CA LEU A 77 -4.77 5.34 12.78
C LEU A 77 -4.09 4.09 12.23
N PHE A 78 -3.51 3.28 13.11
CA PHE A 78 -2.71 2.11 12.76
C PHE A 78 -3.12 0.95 13.64
N HIS A 79 -3.25 -0.23 13.06
CA HIS A 79 -3.38 -1.46 13.84
C HIS A 79 -2.60 -2.65 13.24
N PRO A 80 -1.73 -3.30 14.01
CA PRO A 80 -1.16 -2.76 15.25
C PRO A 80 -0.19 -1.61 14.92
N LEU A 81 -0.01 -0.69 15.86
CA LEU A 81 0.97 0.39 15.71
C LEU A 81 2.40 -0.16 15.64
N VAL A 82 2.69 -1.17 16.44
CA VAL A 82 3.94 -1.94 16.41
C VAL A 82 3.57 -3.40 16.16
N TYR A 83 4.06 -3.97 15.06
CA TYR A 83 3.89 -5.37 14.69
C TYR A 83 5.22 -6.09 14.86
N SER A 84 5.19 -7.29 15.42
CA SER A 84 6.35 -8.17 15.54
C SER A 84 5.93 -9.60 15.25
N ASP A 85 6.66 -10.26 14.37
CA ASP A 85 6.50 -11.66 14.05
C ASP A 85 7.90 -12.26 13.91
N PRO A 86 8.45 -12.79 15.02
CA PRO A 86 9.80 -13.34 15.06
C PRO A 86 10.00 -14.55 14.15
N GLU A 87 8.95 -15.35 13.92
CA GLU A 87 9.03 -16.55 13.08
C GLU A 87 9.31 -16.19 11.62
N ASN A 88 8.74 -15.07 11.16
CA ASN A 88 8.98 -14.53 9.84
C ASN A 88 10.06 -13.42 9.82
N GLY A 89 10.71 -13.15 10.96
CA GLY A 89 11.74 -12.12 11.10
C GLY A 89 11.22 -10.68 10.88
N ILE A 90 9.93 -10.44 11.08
CA ILE A 90 9.27 -9.17 10.81
C ILE A 90 9.25 -8.32 12.08
N PHE A 91 9.69 -7.07 11.96
CA PHE A 91 9.46 -6.05 12.96
C PHE A 91 9.08 -4.75 12.26
N LEU A 92 7.91 -4.21 12.59
CA LEU A 92 7.34 -3.02 11.96
C LEU A 92 6.81 -2.06 13.05
N ASN A 93 7.54 -0.99 13.30
CA ASN A 93 7.16 0.12 14.17
C ASN A 93 6.64 1.32 13.35
N ASN A 94 5.32 1.47 13.26
CA ASN A 94 4.66 2.51 12.46
C ASN A 94 4.53 3.87 13.16
N THR A 95 5.07 4.04 14.36
CA THR A 95 4.98 5.32 15.10
C THR A 95 5.43 6.52 14.28
N GLY A 96 6.52 6.37 13.53
CA GLY A 96 7.07 7.44 12.68
C GLY A 96 6.25 7.76 11.42
N GLY A 97 5.24 6.95 11.09
CA GLY A 97 4.33 7.16 9.95
C GLY A 97 3.07 7.96 10.31
N ARG A 98 2.83 8.24 11.61
CA ARG A 98 1.71 9.11 12.01
C ARG A 98 1.87 10.51 11.42
N GLY A 99 0.79 11.01 10.84
CA GLY A 99 0.77 12.31 10.16
C GLY A 99 1.39 12.26 8.77
N HIS A 100 1.76 11.10 8.22
CA HIS A 100 2.30 11.00 6.86
C HIS A 100 1.25 11.41 5.84
N ASP A 101 1.44 12.56 5.20
CA ASP A 101 0.55 13.10 4.17
C ASP A 101 0.88 12.45 2.83
N LEU A 102 -0.01 11.57 2.38
CA LEU A 102 0.22 10.77 1.19
C LEU A 102 0.11 11.58 -0.09
N LEU A 103 -0.63 12.70 -0.08
CA LEU A 103 -0.78 13.59 -1.24
C LEU A 103 0.39 14.57 -1.36
N HIS A 104 1.12 14.83 -0.29
CA HIS A 104 2.26 15.75 -0.30
C HIS A 104 3.62 15.07 -0.32
N ASP A 105 3.74 13.83 0.17
CA ASP A 105 5.01 13.09 0.06
C ASP A 105 5.33 12.80 -1.42
N PRO A 106 6.44 13.33 -1.98
CA PRO A 106 6.84 13.09 -3.37
C PRO A 106 7.00 11.62 -3.73
N LYS A 107 7.29 10.75 -2.75
CA LYS A 107 7.44 9.30 -2.96
C LYS A 107 6.11 8.55 -3.02
N ARG A 108 5.01 9.17 -2.62
CA ARG A 108 3.69 8.53 -2.45
C ARG A 108 2.56 9.26 -3.19
N THR A 109 2.73 10.55 -3.46
CA THR A 109 1.71 11.45 -4.04
C THR A 109 1.05 10.86 -5.28
N LYS A 110 1.81 10.23 -6.19
CA LYS A 110 1.21 9.68 -7.40
C LYS A 110 0.15 8.63 -7.12
N ILE A 111 0.50 7.64 -6.31
CA ILE A 111 -0.41 6.53 -6.01
C ILE A 111 -1.57 7.03 -5.15
N ALA A 112 -1.31 7.94 -4.22
CA ALA A 112 -2.36 8.57 -3.42
C ALA A 112 -3.37 9.32 -4.30
N ARG A 113 -2.87 10.13 -5.24
CA ARG A 113 -3.71 10.86 -6.21
C ARG A 113 -4.46 9.94 -7.15
N ALA A 114 -3.86 8.83 -7.57
CA ALA A 114 -4.56 7.80 -8.34
C ALA A 114 -5.60 7.03 -7.50
N THR A 115 -5.48 7.01 -6.17
CA THR A 115 -6.44 6.35 -5.27
C THR A 115 -7.70 7.18 -5.12
N VAL A 116 -7.61 8.51 -5.03
CA VAL A 116 -8.75 9.41 -4.78
C VAL A 116 -9.92 9.20 -5.77
N PRO A 117 -9.72 9.15 -7.09
CA PRO A 117 -10.81 8.95 -8.05
C PRO A 117 -11.08 7.46 -8.37
N ALA A 118 -10.40 6.50 -7.71
CA ALA A 118 -10.50 5.10 -8.11
C ALA A 118 -11.79 4.44 -7.58
N ASP A 119 -12.45 3.68 -8.44
CA ASP A 119 -13.61 2.85 -8.08
C ASP A 119 -13.23 1.54 -7.34
N GLY A 120 -11.95 1.38 -6.97
CA GLY A 120 -11.45 0.13 -6.40
C GLY A 120 -10.09 0.26 -5.70
N VAL A 121 -9.51 -0.89 -5.37
CA VAL A 121 -8.24 -0.96 -4.62
C VAL A 121 -7.07 -0.62 -5.53
N VAL A 122 -6.29 0.38 -5.13
CA VAL A 122 -5.01 0.75 -5.74
C VAL A 122 -3.85 0.11 -4.99
N ILE A 123 -3.07 -0.71 -5.69
CA ILE A 123 -1.91 -1.42 -5.14
C ILE A 123 -0.60 -0.79 -5.62
N ALA A 124 0.35 -0.62 -4.70
CA ALA A 124 1.75 -0.28 -4.98
C ALA A 124 2.70 -1.35 -4.44
N GLY A 125 3.84 -1.54 -5.10
CA GLY A 125 4.89 -2.50 -4.74
C GLY A 125 5.08 -3.64 -5.75
N PRO A 126 5.92 -4.65 -5.49
CA PRO A 126 6.61 -4.88 -4.23
C PRO A 126 7.65 -3.80 -3.96
N LEU A 127 7.73 -3.38 -2.71
CA LEU A 127 8.73 -2.44 -2.24
C LEU A 127 9.33 -2.91 -0.93
N LYS A 128 10.62 -2.63 -0.73
CA LYS A 128 11.30 -2.91 0.52
C LYS A 128 10.83 -1.93 1.59
N LEU A 129 10.27 -2.45 2.69
CA LEU A 129 9.92 -1.66 3.86
C LEU A 129 11.12 -1.60 4.80
N VAL A 130 11.65 -0.39 4.99
CA VAL A 130 12.79 -0.12 5.87
C VAL A 130 12.37 0.88 6.94
N GLN A 131 12.68 0.56 8.20
CA GLN A 131 12.45 1.43 9.35
C GLN A 131 13.74 1.59 10.13
N GLY A 132 14.30 2.81 10.10
CA GLY A 132 15.64 3.07 10.61
C GLY A 132 16.69 2.26 9.84
N ARG A 133 17.38 1.34 10.54
CA ARG A 133 18.39 0.45 9.95
C ARG A 133 17.87 -0.97 9.69
N GLN A 134 16.62 -1.26 10.03
CA GLN A 134 16.04 -2.60 9.94
C GLN A 134 15.13 -2.71 8.71
N THR A 135 15.25 -3.81 7.97
CA THR A 135 14.24 -4.18 6.98
C THR A 135 13.08 -4.86 7.69
N SER A 136 11.90 -4.28 7.60
CA SER A 136 10.66 -4.86 8.13
C SER A 136 10.07 -5.90 7.17
N ALA A 137 10.21 -5.68 5.86
CA ALA A 137 9.82 -6.64 4.82
C ALA A 137 10.65 -6.39 3.55
N GLU A 138 11.20 -7.47 2.97
CA GLU A 138 11.96 -7.39 1.71
C GLU A 138 11.06 -7.03 0.52
N GLU A 139 9.83 -7.56 0.53
CA GLU A 139 8.81 -7.27 -0.47
C GLU A 139 7.48 -7.02 0.21
N ALA A 140 6.97 -5.79 0.12
CA ALA A 140 5.66 -5.44 0.61
C ALA A 140 4.78 -4.85 -0.49
N LEU A 141 3.49 -5.17 -0.44
CA LEU A 141 2.46 -4.47 -1.18
C LEU A 141 1.71 -3.51 -0.25
N ILE A 142 1.37 -2.35 -0.78
CA ILE A 142 0.51 -1.38 -0.12
C ILE A 142 -0.77 -1.31 -0.94
N ALA A 143 -1.88 -1.79 -0.39
CA ALA A 143 -3.18 -1.68 -1.01
C ALA A 143 -3.96 -0.54 -0.33
N ARG A 144 -4.55 0.33 -1.15
CA ARG A 144 -5.34 1.49 -0.71
C ARG A 144 -6.71 1.46 -1.34
N LEU A 145 -7.73 1.78 -0.56
CA LEU A 145 -9.09 1.96 -1.03
C LEU A 145 -9.56 3.36 -0.65
N ALA A 146 -10.10 4.11 -1.61
CA ALA A 146 -10.78 5.37 -1.31
C ALA A 146 -12.06 5.11 -0.51
N ILE A 147 -12.25 5.90 0.55
CA ILE A 147 -13.47 5.89 1.34
C ILE A 147 -14.32 7.04 0.83
N ASN A 148 -15.25 6.74 -0.08
CA ASN A 148 -16.14 7.76 -0.66
C ASN A 148 -17.29 7.99 0.32
N MET A 149 -17.45 9.22 0.80
CA MET A 149 -18.44 9.58 1.80
C MET A 149 -18.98 10.99 1.53
N PRO A 150 -20.30 11.17 1.44
CA PRO A 150 -20.91 12.49 1.23
C PRO A 150 -20.50 13.52 2.28
N GLY A 151 -20.21 14.74 1.82
CA GLY A 151 -19.78 15.86 2.65
C GLY A 151 -18.27 15.95 2.89
N TYR A 152 -17.48 15.01 2.36
CA TYR A 152 -16.03 15.04 2.43
C TYR A 152 -15.43 15.15 1.05
N ASN A 153 -14.48 16.07 0.86
CA ASN A 153 -13.82 16.24 -0.42
C ASN A 153 -12.30 16.29 -0.28
N ILE A 154 -11.62 15.71 -1.26
CA ILE A 154 -10.20 15.89 -1.50
C ILE A 154 -10.05 16.54 -2.88
N ARG A 155 -9.39 17.70 -2.93
CA ARG A 155 -9.15 18.44 -4.17
C ARG A 155 -7.85 17.98 -4.82
N ILE A 156 -7.91 17.59 -6.09
CA ILE A 156 -6.77 17.26 -6.95
C ILE A 156 -6.92 18.06 -8.24
N ASP A 157 -5.90 18.88 -8.57
CA ASP A 157 -5.85 19.67 -9.82
C ASP A 157 -7.17 20.40 -10.11
N ASP A 158 -7.66 21.15 -9.12
CA ASP A 158 -8.90 21.93 -9.18
C ASP A 158 -10.20 21.13 -9.31
N THR A 159 -10.13 19.80 -9.21
CA THR A 159 -11.29 18.92 -9.16
C THR A 159 -11.49 18.42 -7.74
N ASP A 160 -12.71 18.61 -7.22
CA ASP A 160 -13.11 18.06 -5.92
C ASP A 160 -13.67 16.64 -6.10
N TYR A 161 -13.13 15.69 -5.34
CA TYR A 161 -13.57 14.30 -5.32
C TYR A 161 -14.20 13.98 -3.97
N GLU A 162 -15.38 13.37 -3.98
CA GLU A 162 -16.06 12.93 -2.75
C GLU A 162 -15.25 11.81 -2.09
N CYS A 163 -14.43 12.17 -1.11
CA CYS A 163 -13.47 11.28 -0.50
C CYS A 163 -13.19 11.71 0.95
N PHE A 164 -13.50 10.83 1.90
CA PHE A 164 -13.14 10.97 3.31
C PHE A 164 -11.63 10.81 3.53
N GLY A 165 -10.99 9.94 2.76
CA GLY A 165 -9.62 9.49 2.97
C GLY A 165 -9.45 8.05 2.48
N PHE A 166 -8.46 7.33 3.02
CA PHE A 166 -8.15 5.97 2.58
C PHE A 166 -8.22 4.94 3.70
N ALA A 167 -8.71 3.75 3.37
CA ALA A 167 -8.35 2.53 4.08
C ALA A 167 -7.08 1.96 3.44
N VAL A 168 -6.09 1.59 4.24
CA VAL A 168 -4.79 1.11 3.74
C VAL A 168 -4.42 -0.18 4.44
N ILE A 169 -3.87 -1.14 3.70
CA ILE A 169 -3.25 -2.33 4.27
C ILE A 169 -1.82 -2.49 3.76
N LEU A 170 -0.96 -2.99 4.64
CA LEU A 170 0.41 -3.40 4.33
C LEU A 170 0.47 -4.92 4.32
N LEU A 171 0.82 -5.49 3.16
CA LEU A 171 0.93 -6.93 2.95
C LEU A 171 2.39 -7.33 2.77
N ASN A 172 2.83 -8.37 3.47
CA ASN A 172 4.11 -9.02 3.25
C ASN A 172 3.99 -9.95 2.04
N TRP A 173 4.43 -9.45 0.90
CA TRP A 173 4.31 -10.15 -0.36
C TRP A 173 5.23 -11.36 -0.45
N ALA A 174 6.43 -11.28 0.15
CA ALA A 174 7.34 -12.41 0.21
C ALA A 174 6.72 -13.60 0.97
N VAL A 175 6.10 -13.34 2.13
CA VAL A 175 5.41 -14.37 2.90
C VAL A 175 4.18 -14.90 2.16
N LEU A 176 3.41 -14.03 1.49
CA LEU A 176 2.25 -14.45 0.70
C LEU A 176 2.67 -15.38 -0.45
N LYS A 177 3.70 -15.03 -1.22
CA LYS A 177 4.23 -15.91 -2.27
C LYS A 177 4.65 -17.26 -1.71
N LYS A 178 5.46 -17.27 -0.64
CA LYS A 178 5.90 -18.50 0.02
C LYS A 178 4.72 -19.37 0.45
N ARG A 179 3.72 -18.78 1.12
CA ARG A 179 2.54 -19.50 1.64
C ARG A 179 1.59 -19.95 0.53
N SER A 180 1.53 -19.24 -0.59
CA SER A 180 0.74 -19.65 -1.76
C SER A 180 1.31 -20.91 -2.44
N GLY A 181 2.57 -21.26 -2.18
CA GLY A 181 3.23 -22.39 -2.80
C GLY A 181 3.49 -22.19 -4.30
N ILE A 182 3.43 -20.96 -4.81
CA ILE A 182 3.58 -20.66 -6.24
C ILE A 182 4.90 -21.22 -6.80
N ASP A 183 6.01 -20.99 -6.08
CA ASP A 183 7.34 -21.48 -6.48
C ASP A 183 7.38 -23.02 -6.52
N GLU A 184 6.84 -23.67 -5.48
CA GLU A 184 6.82 -25.13 -5.40
C GLU A 184 5.92 -25.75 -6.47
N THR A 185 4.78 -25.12 -6.75
CA THR A 185 3.80 -25.58 -7.75
C THR A 185 4.43 -25.61 -9.13
N PHE A 186 5.03 -24.51 -9.57
CA PHE A 186 5.69 -24.46 -10.88
C PHE A 186 6.92 -25.37 -10.94
N ARG A 187 7.73 -25.39 -9.87
CA ARG A 187 8.90 -26.29 -9.80
C ARG A 187 8.52 -27.77 -9.92
N LYS A 188 7.46 -28.23 -9.24
CA LYS A 188 6.98 -29.63 -9.35
C LYS A 188 6.50 -29.97 -10.75
N ALA A 189 5.96 -29.00 -11.46
CA ALA A 189 5.54 -29.17 -12.83
C ALA A 189 6.69 -29.04 -13.85
N GLY A 190 7.93 -28.77 -13.40
CA GLY A 190 9.06 -28.51 -14.29
C GLY A 190 8.94 -27.21 -15.08
N MET A 191 8.14 -26.26 -14.59
CA MET A 191 7.86 -24.99 -15.24
C MET A 191 8.56 -23.83 -14.55
N GLU A 192 8.91 -22.82 -15.36
CA GLU A 192 9.36 -21.51 -14.92
C GLU A 192 8.19 -20.50 -15.01
N TYR A 193 8.21 -19.46 -14.18
CA TYR A 193 7.19 -18.42 -14.20
C TYR A 193 7.76 -17.02 -14.02
N HIS A 194 7.11 -16.03 -14.63
CA HIS A 194 7.38 -14.61 -14.46
C HIS A 194 6.08 -13.84 -14.29
N LEU A 195 5.89 -13.28 -13.10
CA LEU A 195 4.74 -12.45 -12.77
C LEU A 195 5.16 -10.97 -12.76
N THR A 196 4.51 -10.18 -13.61
CA THR A 196 4.81 -8.76 -13.80
C THR A 196 3.56 -7.88 -13.70
N ARG A 197 3.79 -6.57 -13.56
CA ARG A 197 2.76 -5.53 -13.59
C ARG A 197 3.34 -4.26 -14.22
N THR A 198 2.53 -3.47 -14.91
CA THR A 198 3.00 -2.18 -15.47
C THR A 198 2.73 -1.02 -14.52
N ASP A 199 3.75 -0.54 -13.80
CA ASP A 199 3.61 0.59 -12.90
C ASP A 199 3.95 1.92 -13.58
N GLU A 200 3.47 3.04 -13.03
CA GLU A 200 3.96 4.36 -13.41
C GLU A 200 4.91 4.90 -12.34
N ILE A 201 6.19 5.04 -12.67
CA ILE A 201 7.26 5.35 -11.72
C ILE A 201 7.82 6.75 -12.00
N LEU A 202 8.08 7.53 -10.94
CA LEU A 202 8.70 8.86 -11.06
C LEU A 202 10.17 8.71 -11.49
N ASN A 203 10.49 9.22 -12.68
CA ASN A 203 11.86 9.41 -13.11
C ASN A 203 12.45 10.61 -12.37
N LYS A 204 13.37 10.35 -11.43
CA LYS A 204 13.99 11.39 -10.60
C LYS A 204 14.82 12.41 -11.39
N LYS A 205 15.27 12.07 -12.59
CA LYS A 205 16.07 12.97 -13.44
C LYS A 205 15.19 13.97 -14.17
N THR A 206 14.07 13.50 -14.71
CA THR A 206 13.16 14.31 -15.54
C THR A 206 12.00 14.92 -14.74
N GLY A 207 11.71 14.38 -13.56
CA GLY A 207 10.52 14.73 -12.78
C GLY A 207 9.21 14.20 -13.39
N GLN A 208 9.28 13.47 -14.49
CA GLN A 208 8.13 12.91 -15.19
C GLN A 208 7.89 11.47 -14.78
N TYR A 209 6.67 10.99 -14.98
CA TYR A 209 6.33 9.61 -14.74
C TYR A 209 6.41 8.78 -16.01
N GLU A 210 6.94 7.58 -15.88
CA GLU A 210 7.10 6.65 -17.00
C GLU A 210 6.44 5.31 -16.66
N LYS A 211 5.78 4.70 -17.65
CA LYS A 211 5.28 3.32 -17.55
C LYS A 211 6.47 2.37 -17.54
N LYS A 212 6.53 1.50 -16.55
CA LYS A 212 7.58 0.50 -16.38
C LYS A 212 6.99 -0.83 -15.98
N VAL A 213 7.37 -1.88 -16.70
CA VAL A 213 7.11 -3.25 -16.28
C VAL A 213 7.96 -3.57 -15.05
N VAL A 214 7.29 -3.88 -13.94
CA VAL A 214 7.91 -4.31 -12.69
C VAL A 214 7.69 -5.80 -12.49
N THR A 215 8.72 -6.49 -12.03
CA THR A 215 8.60 -7.89 -11.61
C THR A 215 8.03 -7.93 -10.20
N ILE A 216 6.96 -8.70 -10.02
CA ILE A 216 6.33 -8.89 -8.72
C ILE A 216 6.49 -10.34 -8.23
N GLY A 217 6.67 -11.31 -9.13
CA GLY A 217 7.07 -12.68 -8.76
C GLY A 217 7.88 -13.31 -9.89
N LYS A 218 8.75 -14.25 -9.57
CA LYS A 218 9.53 -14.98 -10.58
C LYS A 218 10.14 -16.24 -9.99
N SER A 219 10.30 -17.25 -10.83
CA SER A 219 11.19 -18.38 -10.57
C SER A 219 12.65 -18.01 -10.83
N GLU A 220 13.57 -18.89 -10.42
CA GLU A 220 15.01 -18.67 -10.55
C GLU A 220 15.45 -18.49 -12.01
N LYS A 221 14.91 -19.30 -12.93
CA LYS A 221 15.27 -19.27 -14.36
C LYS A 221 14.21 -18.62 -15.24
N HIS A 222 13.35 -17.75 -14.69
CA HIS A 222 12.33 -17.02 -15.46
C HIS A 222 12.81 -16.34 -16.76
N ILE A 223 14.11 -16.02 -16.87
CA ILE A 223 14.71 -15.42 -18.07
C ILE A 223 14.71 -16.34 -19.31
N VAL A 224 14.54 -17.65 -19.11
CA VAL A 224 14.42 -18.62 -20.21
C VAL A 224 13.06 -18.56 -20.91
N LEU A 225 12.09 -17.86 -20.31
CA LEU A 225 10.75 -17.69 -20.87
C LEU A 225 10.78 -16.72 -22.04
N VAL A 226 10.44 -17.23 -23.21
CA VAL A 226 10.34 -16.52 -24.49
C VAL A 226 9.05 -16.95 -25.19
N GLU A 227 8.66 -16.22 -26.25
CA GLU A 227 7.36 -16.41 -26.92
C GLU A 227 7.12 -17.86 -27.42
N ASN A 228 8.17 -18.58 -27.81
CA ASN A 228 8.05 -19.94 -28.35
C ASN A 228 8.00 -21.06 -27.29
N ASN A 229 8.31 -20.79 -26.03
CA ASN A 229 8.32 -21.79 -24.95
C ASN A 229 7.47 -21.40 -23.73
N SER A 230 6.67 -20.34 -23.85
CA SER A 230 5.85 -19.83 -22.76
C SER A 230 4.45 -19.43 -23.22
N VAL A 231 3.52 -19.48 -22.28
CA VAL A 231 2.16 -18.95 -22.41
C VAL A 231 2.01 -17.76 -21.47
N LEU A 232 1.24 -16.78 -21.92
CA LEU A 232 0.93 -15.56 -21.17
C LEU A 232 -0.53 -15.59 -20.75
N ALA A 233 -0.77 -15.34 -19.47
CA ALA A 233 -2.09 -15.15 -18.90
C ALA A 233 -2.18 -13.76 -18.25
N GLU A 234 -3.19 -12.99 -18.67
CA GLU A 234 -3.54 -11.73 -18.02
C GLU A 234 -4.43 -12.01 -16.82
N LEU A 235 -4.02 -11.49 -15.66
CA LEU A 235 -4.76 -11.53 -14.42
C LEU A 235 -5.37 -10.14 -14.22
N ASN A 236 -6.68 -10.04 -14.37
CA ASN A 236 -7.39 -8.80 -14.14
C ASN A 236 -7.40 -8.49 -12.64
N THR A 237 -6.72 -7.42 -12.24
CA THR A 237 -6.68 -6.96 -10.84
C THR A 237 -7.35 -5.59 -10.72
N THR A 238 -7.68 -5.18 -9.50
CA THR A 238 -8.52 -4.02 -9.20
C THR A 238 -8.04 -2.69 -9.76
N ASN A 239 -6.75 -2.52 -10.05
CA ASN A 239 -6.20 -1.26 -10.55
C ASN A 239 -5.13 -1.43 -11.64
N ASN A 240 -4.92 -2.64 -12.17
CA ASN A 240 -4.00 -2.91 -13.27
C ASN A 240 -4.15 -4.33 -13.82
N ILE A 241 -3.55 -4.60 -14.97
CA ILE A 241 -3.37 -5.96 -15.46
C ILE A 241 -2.04 -6.48 -14.91
N TRP A 242 -2.10 -7.62 -14.21
CA TRP A 242 -0.91 -8.39 -13.89
C TRP A 242 -0.73 -9.43 -14.97
N THR A 243 0.51 -9.70 -15.36
CA THR A 243 0.81 -10.63 -16.44
C THR A 243 1.62 -11.78 -15.88
N MET A 244 1.08 -12.99 -15.98
CA MET A 244 1.75 -14.22 -15.64
C MET A 244 2.23 -14.89 -16.92
N THR A 245 3.55 -15.02 -17.07
CA THR A 245 4.16 -15.83 -18.12
C THR A 245 4.62 -17.14 -17.50
N VAL A 246 4.29 -18.29 -18.10
CA VAL A 246 4.66 -19.63 -17.63
C VAL A 246 5.16 -20.47 -18.80
N GLY A 247 6.18 -21.29 -18.60
CA GLY A 247 6.71 -22.12 -19.67
C GLY A 247 7.71 -23.17 -19.20
N TYR A 248 8.21 -23.97 -20.14
CA TYR A 248 9.24 -24.99 -19.92
C TYR A 248 10.57 -24.55 -20.52
N GLU A 249 11.68 -24.89 -19.86
CA GLU A 249 13.03 -24.62 -20.41
C GLU A 249 13.23 -25.25 -21.81
N SER A 250 12.66 -26.44 -22.04
CA SER A 250 12.79 -27.19 -23.29
C SER A 250 11.76 -26.86 -24.37
N GLY A 251 10.76 -26.02 -24.08
CA GLY A 251 9.56 -25.87 -24.92
C GLY A 251 8.41 -26.79 -24.50
N PHE A 252 7.22 -26.51 -25.05
CA PHE A 252 6.00 -27.31 -24.90
C PHE A 252 6.01 -28.55 -25.83
#